data_AF-A0A7Y6XGU5-F1
#
_entry.id   AF-A0A7Y6XGU5-F1
#
_cell.length_a   1.000
_cell.length_b   1.000
_cell.length_c   1.000
_cell.angle_alpha   90.00
_cell.angle_beta   90.00
_cell.angle_gamma   90.00
#
_symmetry.space_group_name_H-M   'P 1'
#
loop_
_entity.id
_entity.type
_entity.pdbx_description
1 polymer ?
#
loop_
_entity_poly.entity_id
_entity_poly.type
_entity_poly.pdbx_seq_one_letter_code
_entity_poly.pdbx_strand_id
1 'polypeptide(L)'
;MPSRFFRMAEDVQAGNWYLGDAEDSRGQEVEDPWMFRGGRTVRVEGPLSIPIDEQGKALDFSLAGVGLAPIVHVKVATLVSELAPDDVQTVPVSIKGHPDQYLILVATRLIHCIDEQASKVQFWEPGDGMPQKVGQYFAVNDLRIDVTKVGDAKVFRTAGWDLALIVSEEIKQALERIKTTGVKFTPV
;
A
#
# COMPACT_ATOMS: atom_id res chain seq x y z
N MET A 1 22.96 7.93 -9.91
CA MET A 1 21.89 8.89 -10.29
C MET A 1 21.04 9.14 -9.06
N PRO A 2 20.41 10.32 -8.88
CA PRO A 2 19.48 10.50 -7.76
C PRO A 2 18.34 9.48 -7.91
N SER A 3 18.08 8.71 -6.86
CA SER A 3 17.01 7.72 -6.83
C SER A 3 15.67 8.44 -6.97
N ARG A 4 14.93 8.15 -8.04
CA ARG A 4 13.56 8.65 -8.22
C ARG A 4 12.59 7.73 -7.52
N PHE A 5 11.53 8.31 -6.96
CA PHE A 5 10.51 7.58 -6.24
C PHE A 5 9.13 7.89 -6.80
N PHE A 6 8.23 6.93 -6.61
CA PHE A 6 6.88 6.99 -7.12
C PHE A 6 5.93 6.49 -6.06
N ARG A 7 4.81 7.18 -5.89
CA ARG A 7 3.65 6.64 -5.19
C ARG A 7 3.01 5.58 -6.08
N MET A 8 2.93 4.36 -5.55
CA MET A 8 2.20 3.24 -6.10
C MET A 8 0.78 3.26 -5.52
N ALA A 9 -0.23 3.36 -6.38
CA ALA A 9 -1.64 3.41 -6.01
C ALA A 9 -2.47 2.52 -6.93
N GLU A 10 -3.69 2.19 -6.54
CA GLU A 10 -4.60 1.43 -7.39
C GLU A 10 -5.07 2.29 -8.56
N ASP A 11 -5.10 1.69 -9.74
CA ASP A 11 -5.68 2.26 -10.94
C ASP A 11 -7.14 1.80 -11.06
N VAL A 12 -8.03 2.56 -10.42
CA VAL A 12 -9.46 2.25 -10.36
C VAL A 12 -10.08 2.48 -11.74
N GLN A 13 -10.62 1.41 -12.34
CA GLN A 13 -11.31 1.44 -13.62
C GLN A 13 -12.61 0.63 -13.55
N ALA A 14 -13.62 1.06 -14.31
CA ALA A 14 -14.88 0.34 -14.41
C ALA A 14 -14.66 -1.07 -14.98
N GLY A 15 -15.30 -2.07 -14.37
CA GLY A 15 -15.22 -3.48 -14.79
C GLY A 15 -14.04 -4.26 -14.17
N ASN A 16 -13.17 -3.61 -13.40
CA ASN A 16 -12.25 -4.30 -12.50
C ASN A 16 -13.00 -4.76 -11.24
N TRP A 17 -12.46 -5.75 -10.54
CA TRP A 17 -13.01 -6.17 -9.25
C TRP A 17 -12.83 -5.10 -8.17
N TYR A 18 -13.60 -5.21 -7.10
CA TYR A 18 -13.37 -4.49 -5.85
C TYR A 18 -13.25 -5.49 -4.70
N LEU A 19 -12.17 -5.38 -3.94
CA LEU A 19 -11.83 -6.30 -2.86
C LEU A 19 -12.26 -5.71 -1.51
N GLY A 20 -12.98 -6.50 -0.72
CA GLY A 20 -13.41 -6.12 0.62
C GLY A 20 -12.34 -6.31 1.68
N ASP A 21 -12.70 -6.09 2.94
CA ASP A 21 -11.78 -6.21 4.07
C ASP A 21 -11.29 -7.65 4.29
N ALA A 22 -10.06 -7.78 4.78
CA ALA A 22 -9.49 -9.08 5.08
C ALA A 22 -10.25 -9.75 6.22
N GLU A 23 -10.54 -11.04 6.06
CA GLU A 23 -11.26 -11.85 7.04
C GLU A 23 -10.38 -12.96 7.63
N ASP A 24 -10.60 -13.26 8.91
CA ASP A 24 -9.99 -14.37 9.62
C ASP A 24 -10.56 -15.74 9.18
N SER A 25 -10.04 -16.83 9.77
CA SER A 25 -10.49 -18.19 9.47
C SER A 25 -11.97 -18.47 9.81
N ARG A 26 -12.62 -17.60 10.58
CA ARG A 26 -14.06 -17.68 10.92
C ARG A 26 -14.91 -16.82 9.99
N GLY A 27 -14.31 -16.14 9.02
CA GLY A 27 -14.97 -15.21 8.11
C GLY A 27 -15.34 -13.89 8.77
N GLN A 28 -14.63 -13.49 9.83
CA GLN A 28 -14.82 -12.21 10.50
C GLN A 28 -13.76 -11.23 10.02
N GLU A 29 -14.15 -9.99 9.74
CA GLU A 29 -13.20 -8.92 9.40
C GLU A 29 -12.12 -8.80 10.48
N VAL A 30 -10.87 -8.63 10.05
CA VAL A 30 -9.74 -8.38 10.95
C VAL A 30 -10.00 -7.09 11.73
N GLU A 31 -9.85 -7.15 13.06
CA GLU A 31 -10.19 -6.04 13.97
C GLU A 31 -9.42 -4.74 13.69
N ASP A 32 -8.13 -4.84 13.34
CA ASP A 32 -7.29 -3.71 12.91
C ASP A 32 -6.90 -3.86 11.43
N PRO A 33 -7.76 -3.46 10.48
CA PRO A 33 -7.46 -3.59 9.05
C PRO A 33 -6.31 -2.65 8.60
N TRP A 34 -6.00 -1.60 9.37
CA TRP A 34 -4.92 -0.67 9.06
C TRP A 34 -3.53 -1.22 9.40
N MET A 35 -3.43 -2.33 10.13
CA MET A 35 -2.16 -2.97 10.46
C MET A 35 -1.30 -3.26 9.23
N PHE A 36 -1.91 -3.60 8.09
CA PHE A 36 -1.23 -3.96 6.83
C PHE A 36 -0.57 -2.78 6.12
N ARG A 37 -0.91 -1.55 6.49
CA ARG A 37 -0.26 -0.33 5.96
C ARG A 37 0.55 0.43 7.01
N GLY A 38 0.64 -0.07 8.24
CA GLY A 38 1.26 0.63 9.37
C GLY A 38 2.79 0.79 9.30
N GLY A 39 3.44 0.45 8.19
CA GLY A 39 4.88 0.64 8.01
C GLY A 39 5.74 -0.23 8.94
N ARG A 40 5.26 -1.42 9.29
CA ARG A 40 5.91 -2.36 10.22
C ARG A 40 5.54 -3.80 9.87
N THR A 41 6.37 -4.76 10.26
CA THR A 41 6.04 -6.18 10.17
C THR A 41 4.76 -6.48 10.96
N VAL A 42 3.89 -7.30 10.37
CA VAL A 42 2.64 -7.75 10.95
C VAL A 42 2.73 -9.20 11.40
N ARG A 43 1.97 -9.54 12.44
CA ARG A 43 1.72 -10.93 12.85
C ARG A 43 0.26 -11.22 12.60
N VAL A 44 -0.02 -12.34 11.95
CA VAL A 44 -1.37 -12.75 11.60
C VAL A 44 -1.65 -14.09 12.26
N GLU A 45 -2.77 -14.17 12.95
CA GLU A 45 -3.19 -15.36 13.69
C GLU A 45 -4.00 -16.29 12.77
N GLY A 46 -3.30 -16.92 11.82
CA GLY A 46 -3.88 -17.92 10.92
C GLY A 46 -4.09 -17.43 9.48
N PRO A 47 -4.74 -18.25 8.64
CA PRO A 47 -4.99 -17.91 7.24
C PRO A 47 -6.01 -16.77 7.12
N LEU A 48 -5.79 -15.90 6.14
CA LEU A 48 -6.73 -14.83 5.80
C LEU A 48 -7.40 -15.10 4.46
N SER A 49 -8.62 -14.58 4.32
CA SER A 49 -9.32 -14.53 3.05
C SER A 49 -9.78 -13.12 2.72
N ILE A 50 -9.84 -12.79 1.42
CA ILE A 50 -10.33 -11.49 0.95
C ILE A 50 -11.62 -11.74 0.16
N PRO A 51 -12.76 -11.15 0.55
CA PRO A 51 -13.99 -11.20 -0.23
C PRO A 51 -13.89 -10.31 -1.48
N ILE A 52 -14.72 -10.63 -2.48
CA ILE A 52 -14.92 -9.81 -3.67
C ILE A 52 -16.28 -9.12 -3.50
N ASP A 53 -16.25 -7.82 -3.20
CA ASP A 53 -17.45 -7.01 -3.00
C ASP A 53 -18.11 -6.67 -4.33
N GLU A 54 -17.29 -6.37 -5.35
CA GLU A 54 -17.74 -6.17 -6.73
C GLU A 54 -16.99 -7.10 -7.67
N GLN A 55 -17.76 -7.91 -8.41
CA GLN A 55 -17.22 -8.83 -9.41
C GLN A 55 -16.65 -8.06 -10.60
N GLY A 56 -15.49 -8.49 -11.09
CA GLY A 56 -14.85 -7.87 -12.24
C GLY A 56 -13.58 -8.59 -12.66
N LYS A 57 -12.82 -7.93 -13.54
CA LYS A 57 -11.52 -8.43 -13.98
C LYS A 57 -10.55 -8.46 -12.79
N ALA A 58 -9.93 -9.63 -12.58
CA ALA A 58 -8.85 -9.79 -11.61
C ALA A 58 -7.60 -8.97 -12.02
N LEU A 59 -6.94 -8.39 -11.03
CA LEU A 59 -5.79 -7.49 -11.20
C LEU A 59 -4.59 -8.00 -10.44
N ASP A 60 -3.39 -7.65 -10.93
CA ASP A 60 -2.14 -8.00 -10.26
C ASP A 60 -1.86 -7.17 -9.01
N PHE A 61 -2.51 -6.00 -8.89
CA PHE A 61 -2.45 -5.10 -7.75
C PHE A 61 -3.83 -4.48 -7.52
N SER A 62 -4.32 -4.53 -6.29
CA SER A 62 -5.53 -3.86 -5.81
C SER A 62 -5.36 -3.43 -4.35
N LEU A 63 -6.14 -2.47 -3.89
CA LEU A 63 -6.27 -2.17 -2.46
C LEU A 63 -7.56 -2.80 -1.94
N ALA A 64 -7.47 -3.48 -0.79
CA ALA A 64 -8.59 -4.17 -0.18
C ALA A 64 -9.14 -3.43 1.04
N GLY A 65 -10.47 -3.27 1.05
CA GLY A 65 -11.26 -2.82 2.19
C GLY A 65 -10.93 -1.43 2.73
N VAL A 66 -11.46 -1.11 3.91
CA VAL A 66 -11.23 0.18 4.60
C VAL A 66 -9.78 0.35 5.05
N GLY A 67 -9.06 -0.76 5.23
CA GLY A 67 -7.64 -0.79 5.56
C GLY A 67 -6.73 -0.34 4.41
N LEU A 68 -7.22 -0.38 3.17
CA LEU A 68 -6.44 -0.21 1.94
C LEU A 68 -5.21 -1.15 1.93
N ALA A 69 -5.43 -2.40 2.31
CA ALA A 69 -4.38 -3.42 2.33
C ALA A 69 -3.91 -3.70 0.90
N PRO A 70 -2.60 -3.60 0.58
CA PRO A 70 -2.12 -3.86 -0.78
C PRO A 70 -2.18 -5.34 -1.11
N ILE A 71 -3.12 -5.76 -1.96
CA ILE A 71 -3.25 -7.12 -2.46
C ILE A 71 -2.49 -7.23 -3.78
N VAL A 72 -1.57 -8.19 -3.85
CA VAL A 72 -0.75 -8.44 -5.03
C VAL A 72 -0.83 -9.89 -5.47
N HIS A 73 -0.87 -10.11 -6.78
CA HIS A 73 -0.66 -11.44 -7.35
C HIS A 73 0.75 -11.94 -7.02
N VAL A 74 0.92 -13.26 -6.84
CA VAL A 74 2.20 -13.88 -6.43
C VAL A 74 3.40 -13.42 -7.27
N LYS A 75 3.22 -13.24 -8.59
CA LYS A 75 4.29 -12.75 -9.48
C LYS A 75 4.83 -11.36 -9.08
N VAL A 76 3.96 -10.48 -8.60
CA VAL A 76 4.34 -9.13 -8.13
C VAL A 76 5.02 -9.24 -6.76
N ALA A 77 4.46 -10.05 -5.87
CA ALA A 77 5.04 -10.28 -4.54
C ALA A 77 6.47 -10.84 -4.61
N THR A 78 6.69 -11.86 -5.46
CA THR A 78 8.02 -12.46 -5.68
C THR A 78 9.00 -11.42 -6.19
N LEU A 79 8.63 -10.67 -7.24
CA LEU A 79 9.50 -9.65 -7.83
C LEU A 79 9.91 -8.57 -6.83
N VAL A 80 8.96 -8.04 -6.07
CA VAL A 80 9.23 -6.99 -5.09
C VAL A 80 10.09 -7.54 -3.94
N SER A 81 9.82 -8.76 -3.47
CA SER A 81 10.59 -9.40 -2.40
C SER A 81 12.03 -9.69 -2.80
N GLU A 82 12.29 -10.03 -4.07
CA GLU A 82 13.64 -10.22 -4.60
C GLU A 82 14.42 -8.91 -4.69
N LEU A 83 13.76 -7.82 -5.09
CA LEU A 83 14.41 -6.53 -5.29
C LEU A 83 14.56 -5.71 -4.00
N ALA A 84 13.70 -5.91 -3.02
CA ALA A 84 13.63 -5.15 -1.77
C ALA A 84 13.32 -6.05 -0.55
N PRO A 85 14.13 -7.09 -0.27
CA PRO A 85 13.83 -8.09 0.77
C PRO A 85 13.74 -7.52 2.18
N ASP A 86 14.49 -6.44 2.47
CA ASP A 86 14.53 -5.80 3.80
C ASP A 86 13.43 -4.75 4.01
N ASP A 87 12.61 -4.51 3.00
CA ASP A 87 11.60 -3.44 2.98
C ASP A 87 10.16 -3.96 2.98
N VAL A 88 9.97 -5.26 2.72
CA VAL A 88 8.64 -5.85 2.58
C VAL A 88 8.49 -7.13 3.38
N GLN A 89 7.27 -7.38 3.80
CA GLN A 89 6.78 -8.67 4.26
C GLN A 89 5.59 -9.04 3.38
N THR A 90 5.51 -10.31 3.00
CA THR A 90 4.34 -10.84 2.29
C THR A 90 3.52 -11.73 3.22
N VAL A 91 2.20 -11.54 3.23
CA VAL A 91 1.26 -12.41 3.97
C VAL A 91 0.37 -13.12 2.95
N PRO A 92 0.41 -14.46 2.84
CA PRO A 92 -0.47 -15.20 1.94
C PRO A 92 -1.94 -15.01 2.28
N VAL A 93 -2.78 -14.79 1.25
CA VAL A 93 -4.23 -14.68 1.39
C VAL A 93 -4.94 -15.44 0.28
N SER A 94 -6.13 -15.93 0.57
CA SER A 94 -7.02 -16.53 -0.45
C SER A 94 -8.06 -15.51 -0.89
N ILE A 95 -8.17 -15.24 -2.18
CA ILE A 95 -9.30 -14.46 -2.70
C ILE A 95 -10.50 -15.39 -2.85
N LYS A 96 -11.64 -15.06 -2.22
CA LYS A 96 -12.81 -15.95 -2.22
C LYS A 96 -13.33 -16.18 -3.63
N GLY A 97 -13.42 -17.46 -4.02
CA GLY A 97 -13.93 -17.85 -5.34
C GLY A 97 -12.94 -17.63 -6.50
N HIS A 98 -11.68 -17.30 -6.22
CA HIS A 98 -10.66 -17.11 -7.25
C HIS A 98 -9.42 -18.00 -6.97
N PRO A 99 -8.96 -18.81 -7.95
CA PRO A 99 -7.98 -19.88 -7.68
C PRO A 99 -6.53 -19.42 -7.64
N ASP A 100 -6.23 -18.24 -8.17
CA ASP A 100 -4.86 -17.72 -8.26
C ASP A 100 -4.33 -17.30 -6.87
N GLN A 101 -2.99 -17.26 -6.74
CA GLN A 101 -2.34 -16.97 -5.46
C GLN A 101 -2.08 -15.47 -5.29
N TYR A 102 -2.57 -14.94 -4.18
CA TYR A 102 -2.41 -13.53 -3.80
C TYR A 102 -1.78 -13.41 -2.42
N LEU A 103 -1.15 -12.26 -2.19
CA LEU A 103 -0.50 -11.92 -0.94
C LEU A 103 -0.84 -10.47 -0.59
N ILE A 104 -0.94 -10.17 0.70
CA ILE A 104 -0.82 -8.79 1.17
C ILE A 104 0.67 -8.41 1.11
N LEU A 105 0.99 -7.30 0.44
CA LEU A 105 2.33 -6.71 0.42
C LEU A 105 2.42 -5.62 1.50
N VAL A 106 3.05 -5.96 2.62
CA VAL A 106 3.28 -5.03 3.73
C VAL A 106 4.64 -4.38 3.56
N ALA A 107 4.66 -3.05 3.38
CA ALA A 107 5.89 -2.28 3.50
C ALA A 107 6.25 -2.12 4.98
N THR A 108 7.47 -2.53 5.36
CA THR A 108 7.90 -2.65 6.77
C THR A 108 8.67 -1.42 7.27
N ARG A 109 8.86 -0.41 6.41
CA ARG A 109 9.56 0.83 6.74
C ARG A 109 8.60 2.02 6.73
N LEU A 110 8.67 2.83 7.78
CA LEU A 110 7.96 4.10 7.91
C LEU A 110 8.98 5.24 8.00
N ILE A 111 8.99 6.15 7.02
CA ILE A 111 10.07 7.15 6.86
C ILE A 111 9.51 8.57 6.91
N HIS A 112 10.12 9.42 7.75
CA HIS A 112 9.81 10.85 7.87
C HIS A 112 10.44 11.65 6.73
N CYS A 113 9.92 11.51 5.52
CA CYS A 113 10.49 12.13 4.32
C CYS A 113 9.54 13.06 3.56
N ILE A 114 8.32 13.34 4.03
CA ILE A 114 7.43 14.31 3.36
C ILE A 114 8.11 15.69 3.37
N ASP A 115 8.22 16.31 2.20
CA ASP A 115 8.61 17.71 2.07
C ASP A 115 7.34 18.56 2.14
N GLU A 116 7.05 19.09 3.33
CA GLU A 116 5.86 19.91 3.58
C GLU A 116 5.87 21.25 2.84
N GLN A 117 7.06 21.76 2.46
CA GLN A 117 7.17 23.02 1.72
C GLN A 117 6.88 22.83 0.23
N ALA A 118 7.26 21.67 -0.31
CA ALA A 118 7.04 21.32 -1.70
C ALA A 118 5.71 20.58 -1.95
N SER A 119 5.06 20.08 -0.89
CA SER A 119 3.75 19.40 -0.94
C SER A 119 2.62 20.34 -0.54
N LYS A 120 1.39 20.04 -0.99
CA LYS A 120 0.18 20.70 -0.49
C LYS A 120 -0.36 19.92 0.71
N VAL A 121 0.17 20.21 1.90
CA VAL A 121 -0.22 19.56 3.15
C VAL A 121 -1.41 20.25 3.80
N GLN A 122 -2.31 19.44 4.37
CA GLN A 122 -3.41 19.88 5.22
C GLN A 122 -3.33 19.10 6.52
N PHE A 123 -3.57 19.77 7.64
CA PHE A 123 -3.58 19.17 8.96
C PHE A 123 -4.99 19.21 9.53
N TRP A 124 -5.28 18.27 10.44
CA TRP A 124 -6.48 18.35 11.26
C TRP A 124 -6.43 19.60 12.15
N GLU A 125 -7.51 20.36 12.14
CA GLU A 125 -7.68 21.57 12.94
C GLU A 125 -8.59 21.29 14.16
N PRO A 126 -8.52 22.12 15.23
CA PRO A 126 -9.42 21.98 16.38
C PRO A 126 -10.92 22.00 16.01
N GLY A 127 -11.28 22.69 14.92
CA GLY A 127 -12.64 22.82 14.42
C GLY A 127 -13.21 21.54 13.79
N ASP A 128 -12.38 20.55 13.44
CA ASP A 128 -12.79 19.34 12.72
C ASP A 128 -13.45 18.28 13.63
N GLY A 129 -13.55 18.54 14.93
CA GLY A 129 -14.21 17.63 15.87
C GLY A 129 -13.41 16.37 16.20
N MET A 130 -12.12 16.31 15.85
CA MET A 130 -11.21 15.19 16.12
C MET A 130 -10.00 15.63 16.97
N PRO A 131 -10.17 15.94 18.27
CA PRO A 131 -9.10 16.50 19.10
C PRO A 131 -7.81 15.67 19.12
N GLN A 132 -7.92 14.34 19.05
CA GLN A 132 -6.78 13.43 19.07
C GLN A 132 -5.95 13.47 17.78
N LYS A 133 -6.51 13.97 16.67
CA LYS A 133 -5.83 14.06 15.37
C LYS A 133 -5.26 15.43 15.08
N VAL A 134 -5.59 16.46 15.87
CA VAL A 134 -5.14 17.83 15.64
C VAL A 134 -3.61 17.89 15.46
N GLY A 135 -3.16 18.54 14.39
CA GLY A 135 -1.74 18.62 14.02
C GLY A 135 -1.18 17.39 13.29
N GLN A 136 -1.96 16.32 13.12
CA GLN A 136 -1.61 15.21 12.21
C GLN A 136 -2.07 15.54 10.79
N TYR A 137 -1.46 14.88 9.79
CA TYR A 137 -1.88 15.05 8.40
C TYR A 137 -3.34 14.64 8.20
N PHE A 138 -4.13 15.57 7.67
CA PHE A 138 -5.47 15.31 7.15
C PHE A 138 -5.38 14.81 5.71
N ALA A 139 -4.66 15.56 4.85
CA ALA A 139 -4.46 15.23 3.46
C ALA A 139 -3.10 15.75 2.96
N VAL A 140 -2.52 15.03 2.00
CA VAL A 140 -1.30 15.47 1.30
C VAL A 140 -1.55 15.36 -0.20
N ASN A 141 -1.72 16.52 -0.84
CA ASN A 141 -1.87 16.64 -2.29
C ASN A 141 -0.52 17.00 -2.92
N ASP A 142 -0.31 16.59 -4.17
CA ASP A 142 0.96 16.81 -4.90
C ASP A 142 2.19 16.40 -4.06
N LEU A 143 2.12 15.22 -3.44
CA LEU A 143 3.14 14.70 -2.52
C LEU A 143 4.54 14.83 -3.11
N ARG A 144 5.41 15.51 -2.36
CA ARG A 144 6.85 15.60 -2.56
C ARG A 144 7.60 15.00 -1.38
N ILE A 145 8.70 14.30 -1.66
CA ILE A 145 9.56 13.76 -0.62
C ILE A 145 10.99 14.30 -0.69
N ASP A 146 11.61 14.46 0.47
CA ASP A 146 13.03 14.69 0.62
C ASP A 146 13.77 13.35 0.50
N VAL A 147 14.31 13.09 -0.71
CA VAL A 147 15.03 11.86 -1.03
C VAL A 147 16.28 11.65 -0.17
N THR A 148 16.84 12.70 0.44
CA THR A 148 18.02 12.57 1.31
C THR A 148 17.71 11.86 2.62
N LYS A 149 16.43 11.79 3.01
CA LYS A 149 15.95 11.12 4.22
C LYS A 149 15.56 9.66 4.01
N VAL A 150 15.50 9.19 2.76
CA VAL A 150 15.01 7.84 2.42
C VAL A 150 16.06 6.76 2.69
N GLY A 151 17.35 7.11 2.65
CA GLY A 151 18.44 6.16 2.86
C GLY A 151 18.51 5.13 1.73
N ASP A 152 18.55 3.84 2.09
CA ASP A 152 18.65 2.70 1.18
C ASP A 152 17.30 2.07 0.80
N ALA A 153 16.20 2.56 1.37
CA ALA A 153 14.87 1.97 1.17
C ALA A 153 14.42 2.08 -0.30
N LYS A 154 13.88 0.97 -0.81
CA LYS A 154 13.26 0.84 -2.12
C LYS A 154 11.74 0.76 -2.05
N VAL A 155 11.19 0.29 -0.93
CA VAL A 155 9.73 0.25 -0.67
C VAL A 155 9.47 0.74 0.76
N PHE A 156 8.58 1.73 0.93
CA PHE A 156 8.28 2.26 2.26
C PHE A 156 6.93 3.01 2.29
N ARG A 157 6.50 3.36 3.50
CA ARG A 157 5.40 4.30 3.76
C ARG A 157 5.93 5.62 4.30
N THR A 158 5.24 6.72 4.00
CA THR A 158 5.55 8.02 4.60
C THR A 158 5.04 8.09 6.04
N ALA A 159 5.90 8.51 6.96
CA ALA A 159 5.55 8.66 8.36
C ALA A 159 4.55 9.80 8.58
N GLY A 160 3.58 9.60 9.49
CA GLY A 160 2.48 10.52 9.75
C GLY A 160 1.35 10.47 8.70
N TRP A 161 1.62 9.99 7.48
CA TRP A 161 0.63 9.81 6.42
C TRP A 161 0.89 8.51 5.66
N ASP A 162 0.61 7.38 6.30
CA ASP A 162 0.92 6.02 5.82
C ASP A 162 0.09 5.56 4.60
N LEU A 163 -0.82 6.39 4.10
CA LEU A 163 -1.58 6.13 2.87
C LEU A 163 -0.69 6.03 1.62
N ALA A 164 0.48 6.66 1.61
CA ALA A 164 1.39 6.58 0.47
C ALA A 164 2.27 5.33 0.53
N LEU A 165 2.05 4.37 -0.38
CA LEU A 165 3.03 3.33 -0.70
C LEU A 165 4.04 3.89 -1.70
N ILE A 166 5.28 4.04 -1.28
CA ILE A 166 6.34 4.59 -2.10
C ILE A 166 7.25 3.46 -2.58
N VAL A 167 7.58 3.48 -3.87
CA VAL A 167 8.50 2.55 -4.51
C VAL A 167 9.59 3.31 -5.28
N SER A 168 10.79 2.74 -5.32
CA SER A 168 11.88 3.26 -6.14
C SER A 168 11.61 3.08 -7.65
N GLU A 169 12.34 3.82 -8.47
CA GLU A 169 12.29 3.68 -9.94
C GLU A 169 12.62 2.26 -10.41
N GLU A 170 13.53 1.56 -9.72
CA GLU A 170 13.88 0.17 -10.05
C GLU A 170 12.66 -0.75 -9.92
N ILE A 171 11.94 -0.67 -8.78
CA ILE A 171 10.71 -1.44 -8.54
C ILE A 171 9.65 -1.08 -9.58
N LYS A 172 9.42 0.22 -9.81
CA LYS A 172 8.46 0.69 -10.83
C LYS A 172 8.77 0.08 -12.19
N GLN A 173 10.00 0.20 -12.67
CA GLN A 173 10.39 -0.31 -13.99
C GLN A 173 10.25 -1.83 -14.07
N ALA A 174 10.57 -2.55 -12.99
CA ALA A 174 10.40 -3.99 -12.95
C ALA A 174 8.91 -4.40 -13.07
N LEU A 175 8.01 -3.70 -12.37
CA LEU A 175 6.56 -3.91 -12.47
C LEU A 175 6.01 -3.56 -13.85
N GLU A 176 6.49 -2.50 -14.48
CA GLU A 176 6.12 -2.13 -15.85
C GLU A 176 6.57 -3.19 -16.87
N ARG A 177 7.76 -3.78 -16.71
CA ARG A 177 8.28 -4.82 -17.60
C ARG A 177 7.41 -6.09 -17.59
N ILE A 178 6.88 -6.47 -16.43
CA ILE A 178 5.96 -7.62 -16.31
C ILE A 178 4.49 -7.24 -16.59
N LYS A 179 4.24 -5.97 -16.97
CA LYS A 179 2.91 -5.44 -17.30
C LYS A 179 1.91 -5.63 -16.17
N THR A 180 2.32 -5.34 -14.93
CA THR A 180 1.45 -5.39 -13.74
C THR A 180 0.17 -4.58 -13.99
N THR A 181 -0.98 -5.23 -13.83
CA THR A 181 -2.31 -4.61 -13.97
C THR A 181 -2.80 -4.00 -12.65
N GLY A 182 -3.69 -3.01 -12.73
CA GLY A 182 -4.33 -2.40 -11.55
C GLY A 182 -3.49 -1.38 -10.80
N VAL A 183 -2.31 -1.03 -11.32
CA VAL A 183 -1.37 -0.12 -10.65
C VAL A 183 -1.17 1.18 -11.41
N LYS A 184 -1.12 2.29 -10.68
CA LYS A 184 -0.74 3.62 -11.15
C LYS A 184 0.47 4.13 -10.37
N PHE A 185 1.44 4.70 -11.10
CA PHE A 185 2.63 5.32 -10.52
C PHE A 185 2.59 6.83 -10.70
N THR A 186 2.71 7.57 -9.60
CA THR A 186 2.81 9.05 -9.61
C THR A 186 4.16 9.47 -9.04
N PRO A 187 4.98 10.28 -9.73
CA PRO A 187 6.25 10.76 -9.19
C PRO A 187 6.06 11.57 -7.90
N VAL A 188 6.89 11.29 -6.90
CA VAL A 188 6.94 12.02 -5.62
C VAL A 188 8.30 12.69 -5.43
#